data_AF-A0AAN6EZF8-F1
#
_entry.id   AF-A0AAN6EZF8-F1
#
_cell.length_a   1.000
_cell.length_b   1.000
_cell.length_c   1.000
_cell.angle_alpha   90.00
_cell.angle_beta   90.00
_cell.angle_gamma   90.00
#
_symmetry.space_group_name_H-M   'P 1'
#
loop_
_entity.id
_entity.type
_entity.pdbx_description
1 polymer ?
#
loop_
_entity_poly.entity_id
_entity_poly.type
_entity_poly.pdbx_seq_one_letter_code
_entity_poly.pdbx_strand_id
1 'polypeptide(L)'
;MDPAMNSLLKWGIENSNASGRSGDEPVREPRGLSADALRALMGGPSDAELMREAMSIIESSDPEVTHDAKMTAFDNFEQLIESMDNANNMEPLGLWSPLLSQLDNPVADLRRMAAWCLGTAVQNNVKAQERLLGLNGIEKLCKMALEDDDEAARRKAVYALSSGIRNYQPAMNEAMKKLPKDIVGPDHVSATDMDVIDAIMGKLRDR
;
A
#
# COMPACT_ATOMS: atom_id res chain seq x y z
N MET A 1 -4.94 16.21 -17.48
CA MET A 1 -4.06 17.39 -17.37
C MET A 1 -3.80 17.62 -15.90
N ASP A 2 -2.54 17.82 -15.52
CA ASP A 2 -2.12 17.98 -14.13
C ASP A 2 -2.66 19.31 -13.53
N PRO A 3 -3.52 19.27 -12.49
CA PRO A 3 -4.06 20.45 -11.81
C PRO A 3 -2.98 21.36 -11.20
N ALA A 4 -1.84 20.79 -10.77
CA ALA A 4 -0.73 21.54 -10.21
C ALA A 4 -0.02 22.36 -11.29
N MET A 5 0.16 21.78 -12.48
CA MET A 5 0.73 22.46 -13.64
C MET A 5 -0.16 23.62 -14.11
N ASN A 6 -1.48 23.43 -14.14
CA ASN A 6 -2.41 24.49 -14.49
C ASN A 6 -2.39 25.65 -13.48
N SER A 7 -2.26 25.33 -12.18
CA SER A 7 -2.14 26.32 -11.11
C SER A 7 -0.82 27.09 -11.20
N LEU A 8 0.28 26.41 -11.53
CA LEU A 8 1.59 27.02 -11.77
C LEU A 8 1.61 27.93 -12.99
N LEU A 9 1.03 27.48 -14.11
CA LEU A 9 0.94 28.27 -15.34
C LEU A 9 0.13 29.55 -15.10
N LYS A 10 -1.00 29.44 -14.39
CA LYS A 10 -1.83 30.59 -14.04
C LYS A 10 -1.07 31.59 -13.15
N TRP A 11 -0.36 31.09 -12.13
CA TRP A 11 0.49 31.95 -11.29
C TRP A 11 1.62 32.61 -12.07
N GLY A 12 2.29 31.86 -12.97
CA GLY A 12 3.35 32.38 -13.83
C GLY A 12 2.87 33.49 -14.77
N ILE A 13 1.66 33.35 -15.33
CA ILE A 13 1.01 34.41 -16.13
C ILE A 13 0.66 35.63 -15.26
N GLU A 14 0.14 35.43 -14.06
CA GLU A 14 -0.25 36.51 -13.14
C GLU A 14 0.97 37.33 -12.63
N ASN A 15 2.13 36.68 -12.48
CA ASN A 15 3.35 37.31 -11.96
C ASN A 15 4.41 37.67 -13.03
N SER A 16 4.22 37.31 -14.31
CA SER A 16 5.18 37.65 -15.38
C SER A 16 5.03 39.07 -15.96
N ASN A 17 3.91 39.76 -15.70
CA ASN A 17 3.65 41.13 -16.17
C ASN A 17 4.21 42.22 -15.23
N ALA A 18 5.50 42.15 -14.90
CA ALA A 18 6.19 43.24 -14.18
C ALA A 18 6.62 44.41 -15.10
N SER A 19 6.66 44.19 -16.43
CA SER A 19 7.28 45.12 -17.39
C SER A 19 6.31 46.09 -18.09
N GLY A 20 5.03 46.11 -17.72
CA GLY A 20 3.98 46.88 -18.42
C GLY A 20 3.03 47.67 -17.53
N ARG A 21 3.35 47.86 -16.24
CA ARG A 21 2.48 48.60 -15.32
C ARG A 21 2.58 50.11 -15.55
N SER A 22 1.62 50.63 -16.31
CA SER A 22 1.29 52.06 -16.34
C SER A 22 0.68 52.47 -15.00
N GLY A 23 1.51 53.03 -14.12
CA GLY A 23 1.23 54.15 -13.20
C GLY A 23 0.09 54.15 -12.17
N ASP A 24 -1.00 53.39 -12.29
CA ASP A 24 -2.21 53.68 -11.49
C ASP A 24 -3.04 52.44 -11.06
N GLU A 25 -2.48 51.23 -11.07
CA GLU A 25 -3.14 50.05 -10.51
C GLU A 25 -2.72 49.78 -9.06
N PRO A 26 -3.66 49.47 -8.14
CA PRO A 26 -3.34 49.15 -6.76
C PRO A 26 -2.44 47.92 -6.69
N VAL A 27 -1.36 48.02 -5.91
CA VAL A 27 -0.41 46.93 -5.65
C VAL A 27 -1.19 45.78 -4.99
N ARG A 28 -1.61 44.79 -5.78
CA ARG A 28 -2.08 43.51 -5.24
C ARG A 28 -0.87 42.76 -4.71
N GLU A 29 -0.87 42.46 -3.42
CA GLU A 29 0.10 41.52 -2.86
C GLU A 29 0.06 40.21 -3.66
N PRO A 30 1.22 39.65 -4.06
CA PRO A 30 1.23 38.41 -4.82
C PRO A 30 0.50 37.34 -4.03
N ARG A 31 -0.52 36.69 -4.63
CA ARG A 31 -1.07 35.48 -4.03
C ARG A 31 0.06 34.46 -3.96
N GLY A 32 0.33 33.94 -2.76
CA GLY A 32 1.28 32.85 -2.59
C GLY A 32 0.92 31.67 -3.49
N LEU A 33 1.92 30.93 -3.94
CA LEU A 33 1.73 29.65 -4.63
C LEU A 33 0.96 28.68 -3.70
N SER A 34 0.08 27.85 -4.25
CA SER A 34 -0.52 26.74 -3.49
C SER A 34 0.55 25.71 -3.10
N ALA A 35 0.30 24.89 -2.07
CA ALA A 35 1.24 23.84 -1.67
C ALA A 35 1.58 22.88 -2.82
N ASP A 36 0.60 22.55 -3.66
CA ASP A 36 0.78 21.70 -4.84
C ASP A 36 1.61 22.38 -5.92
N ALA A 37 1.42 23.69 -6.14
CA ALA A 37 2.22 24.47 -7.06
C ALA A 37 3.66 24.65 -6.55
N LEU A 38 3.84 24.87 -5.24
CA LEU A 38 5.15 24.89 -4.59
C LEU A 38 5.87 23.56 -4.73
N ARG A 39 5.19 22.42 -4.52
CA ARG A 39 5.77 21.09 -4.74
C ARG A 39 6.21 20.87 -6.19
N ALA A 40 5.39 21.29 -7.15
CA ALA A 40 5.74 21.18 -8.57
C ALA A 40 6.87 22.14 -8.98
N LEU A 41 7.07 23.26 -8.27
CA LEU A 41 8.13 24.24 -8.53
C LEU A 41 9.46 23.93 -7.80
N MET A 42 9.38 23.48 -6.54
CA MET A 42 10.52 23.24 -5.64
C MET A 42 11.02 21.79 -5.69
N GLY A 43 10.22 20.88 -6.25
CA GLY A 43 10.37 19.44 -6.06
C GLY A 43 9.82 19.04 -4.70
N GLY A 44 8.74 18.24 -4.68
CA GLY A 44 8.36 17.47 -3.50
C GLY A 44 9.21 16.22 -3.37
N PRO A 45 9.19 15.53 -2.21
CA PRO A 45 9.77 14.20 -2.10
C PRO A 45 9.13 13.29 -3.15
N SER A 46 9.95 12.46 -3.77
CA SER A 46 9.50 11.41 -4.68
C SER A 46 8.69 10.36 -3.91
N ASP A 47 7.82 9.62 -4.62
CA ASP A 47 7.08 8.49 -4.04
C ASP A 47 8.02 7.49 -3.36
N ALA A 48 9.20 7.25 -3.94
CA ALA A 48 10.22 6.39 -3.34
C ALA A 48 10.74 6.90 -1.98
N GLU A 49 10.91 8.21 -1.83
CA GLU A 49 11.30 8.84 -0.56
C GLU A 49 10.17 8.74 0.46
N LEU A 50 8.93 9.04 0.04
CA LEU A 50 7.74 8.94 0.89
C LEU A 50 7.49 7.49 1.36
N MET A 51 7.68 6.50 0.49
CA MET A 51 7.56 5.09 0.84
C MET A 51 8.61 4.65 1.88
N ARG A 52 9.86 5.14 1.75
CA ARG A 52 10.91 4.87 2.74
C ARG A 52 10.63 5.56 4.07
N GLU A 53 10.15 6.80 4.03
CA GLU A 53 9.78 7.56 5.22
C GLU A 53 8.62 6.89 5.97
N ALA A 54 7.57 6.48 5.27
CA ALA A 54 6.47 5.75 5.88
C ALA A 54 6.94 4.45 6.55
N MET A 55 7.79 3.67 5.87
CA MET A 55 8.31 2.42 6.44
C MET A 55 9.21 2.64 7.66
N SER A 56 10.01 3.71 7.66
CA SER A 56 10.86 4.03 8.82
C SER A 56 10.03 4.37 10.07
N ILE A 57 8.90 5.06 9.90
CA ILE A 57 7.94 5.35 10.98
C ILE A 57 7.28 4.05 11.48
N ILE A 58 6.85 3.19 10.56
CA ILE A 58 6.21 1.89 10.87
C ILE A 58 7.14 1.02 11.74
N GLU A 59 8.39 0.86 11.31
CA GLU A 59 9.39 0.01 11.98
C GLU A 59 10.02 0.65 13.22
N SER A 60 9.77 1.93 13.48
CA SER A 60 10.41 2.65 14.59
C SER A 60 10.13 1.98 15.94
N SER A 61 11.19 1.81 16.72
CA SER A 61 11.13 1.39 18.12
C SER A 61 11.23 2.56 19.11
N ASP A 62 11.26 3.80 18.60
CA ASP A 62 11.28 5.01 19.39
C ASP A 62 9.94 5.17 20.16
N PRO A 63 9.96 5.28 21.51
CA PRO A 63 8.77 5.51 22.32
C PRO A 63 7.98 6.78 21.96
N GLU A 64 8.64 7.79 21.37
CA GLU A 64 7.99 9.04 20.95
C GLU A 64 7.18 8.86 19.65
N VAL A 65 7.42 7.80 18.87
CA VAL A 65 6.61 7.46 17.70
C VAL A 65 5.33 6.77 18.17
N THR A 66 4.25 7.55 18.20
CA THR A 66 2.95 7.10 18.67
C THR A 66 2.32 6.05 17.75
N HIS A 67 1.36 5.30 18.29
CA HIS A 67 0.54 4.38 17.51
C HIS A 67 -0.15 5.11 16.34
N ASP A 68 -0.75 6.28 16.59
CA ASP A 68 -1.44 7.06 15.55
C ASP A 68 -0.51 7.53 14.43
N ALA A 69 0.75 7.84 14.76
CA ALA A 69 1.78 8.16 13.76
C ALA A 69 2.08 6.95 12.87
N LYS A 70 2.17 5.74 13.45
CA LYS A 70 2.34 4.50 12.67
C LYS A 70 1.13 4.20 11.80
N MET A 71 -0.07 4.43 12.31
CA MET A 71 -1.30 4.25 11.55
C MET A 71 -1.36 5.19 10.35
N THR A 72 -1.04 6.46 10.56
CA THR A 72 -0.93 7.47 9.50
C THR A 72 0.13 7.07 8.47
N ALA A 73 1.28 6.56 8.92
CA ALA A 73 2.33 6.09 8.02
C ALA A 73 1.89 4.87 7.19
N PHE A 74 1.16 3.93 7.79
CA PHE A 74 0.58 2.81 7.04
C PHE A 74 -0.44 3.28 6.00
N ASP A 75 -1.35 4.19 6.35
CA ASP A 75 -2.34 4.73 5.41
C ASP A 75 -1.65 5.44 4.23
N ASN A 76 -0.63 6.25 4.51
CA ASN A 76 0.16 6.91 3.47
C ASN A 76 0.91 5.90 2.58
N PHE A 77 1.49 4.87 3.19
CA PHE A 77 2.19 3.82 2.46
C PHE A 77 1.24 3.04 1.55
N GLU A 78 0.06 2.69 2.06
CA GLU A 78 -0.99 1.96 1.35
C GLU A 78 -1.47 2.73 0.11
N GLN A 79 -1.73 4.03 0.24
CA GLN A 79 -2.11 4.89 -0.89
C GLN A 79 -1.03 4.95 -1.98
N LEU A 80 0.25 5.02 -1.59
CA LEU A 80 1.35 5.06 -2.56
C LEU A 80 1.44 3.76 -3.37
N ILE A 81 1.23 2.60 -2.73
CA ILE A 81 1.34 1.28 -3.36
C ILE A 81 0.06 0.82 -4.10
N GLU A 82 -1.02 1.61 -4.08
CA GLU A 82 -2.13 1.44 -5.04
C GLU A 82 -1.64 1.54 -6.49
N SER A 83 -0.58 2.34 -6.71
CA SER A 83 0.14 2.36 -7.98
C SER A 83 0.98 1.09 -8.15
N MET A 84 0.72 0.34 -9.22
CA MET A 84 1.50 -0.86 -9.56
C MET A 84 2.99 -0.57 -9.72
N ASP A 85 3.37 0.62 -10.23
CA ASP A 85 4.77 1.02 -10.36
C ASP A 85 5.44 1.16 -9.00
N ASN A 86 4.77 1.79 -8.03
CA ASN A 86 5.26 1.94 -6.65
C ASN A 86 5.31 0.59 -5.92
N ALA A 87 4.25 -0.23 -6.04
CA ALA A 87 4.24 -1.59 -5.51
C ALA A 87 5.44 -2.42 -6.03
N ASN A 88 5.73 -2.31 -7.33
CA ASN A 88 6.88 -2.98 -7.94
C ASN A 88 8.22 -2.37 -7.50
N ASN A 89 8.25 -1.10 -7.11
CA ASN A 89 9.42 -0.42 -6.58
C ASN A 89 9.73 -0.81 -5.12
N MET A 90 8.80 -1.44 -4.39
CA MET A 90 9.08 -1.94 -3.03
C MET A 90 10.28 -2.90 -2.98
N GLU A 91 10.53 -3.69 -4.03
CA GLU A 91 11.67 -4.62 -4.09
C GLU A 91 13.03 -3.90 -4.12
N PRO A 92 13.35 -3.04 -5.10
CA PRO A 92 14.60 -2.30 -5.09
C PRO A 92 14.72 -1.31 -3.92
N LEU A 93 13.61 -0.87 -3.32
CA LEU A 93 13.64 -0.04 -2.11
C LEU A 93 13.89 -0.85 -0.83
N GLY A 94 13.75 -2.18 -0.87
CA GLY A 94 13.96 -3.07 0.28
C GLY A 94 12.80 -3.12 1.27
N LEU A 95 11.58 -2.78 0.84
CA LEU A 95 10.43 -2.52 1.73
C LEU A 95 9.55 -3.75 2.01
N TRP A 96 9.74 -4.84 1.27
CA TRP A 96 8.97 -6.08 1.47
C TRP A 96 9.24 -6.74 2.82
N SER A 97 10.52 -6.89 3.20
CA SER A 97 10.89 -7.57 4.45
C SER A 97 10.42 -6.79 5.69
N PRO A 98 10.63 -5.45 5.76
CA PRO A 98 9.97 -4.58 6.73
C PRO A 98 8.47 -4.82 6.89
N LEU A 99 7.74 -4.74 5.77
CA LEU A 99 6.29 -4.89 5.78
C LEU A 99 5.84 -6.28 6.23
N LEU A 100 6.51 -7.34 5.75
CA LEU A 100 6.21 -8.72 6.14
C LEU A 100 6.50 -8.99 7.63
N SER A 101 7.48 -8.31 8.22
CA SER A 101 7.77 -8.45 9.65
C SER A 101 6.64 -7.94 10.53
N GLN A 102 5.87 -6.96 10.03
CA GLN A 102 4.73 -6.39 10.78
C GLN A 102 3.55 -7.36 10.89
N LEU A 103 3.50 -8.45 10.10
CA LEU A 103 2.51 -9.52 10.30
C LEU A 103 2.71 -10.29 11.62
N ASP A 104 3.90 -10.22 12.22
CA ASP A 104 4.21 -10.84 13.51
C ASP A 104 4.19 -9.81 14.66
N ASN A 105 3.69 -8.59 14.43
CA ASN A 105 3.68 -7.53 15.43
C ASN A 105 2.74 -7.88 16.60
N PRO A 106 3.11 -7.61 17.87
CA PRO A 106 2.22 -7.85 19.01
C PRO A 106 0.92 -7.02 18.95
N VAL A 107 0.92 -5.88 18.25
CA VAL A 107 -0.24 -4.99 18.11
C VAL A 107 -1.08 -5.41 16.89
N ALA A 108 -2.33 -5.78 17.14
CA ALA A 108 -3.26 -6.27 16.10
C ALA A 108 -3.47 -5.27 14.96
N ASP A 109 -3.57 -3.97 15.27
CA ASP A 109 -3.73 -2.94 14.25
C ASP A 109 -2.57 -2.90 13.27
N LEU A 110 -1.33 -3.08 13.73
CA LEU A 110 -0.16 -3.06 12.85
C LEU A 110 -0.13 -4.32 11.97
N ARG A 111 -0.51 -5.49 12.49
CA ARG A 111 -0.68 -6.71 11.66
C ARG A 111 -1.76 -6.52 10.60
N ARG A 112 -2.91 -5.95 10.99
CA ARG A 112 -4.03 -5.63 10.10
C ARG A 112 -3.57 -4.70 8.97
N MET A 113 -2.89 -3.61 9.29
CA MET A 113 -2.40 -2.67 8.27
C MET A 113 -1.34 -3.28 7.35
N ALA A 114 -0.44 -4.09 7.90
CA ALA A 114 0.55 -4.80 7.09
C ALA A 114 -0.12 -5.75 6.09
N ALA A 115 -1.11 -6.53 6.52
CA ALA A 115 -1.90 -7.38 5.64
C ALA A 115 -2.64 -6.54 4.57
N TRP A 116 -3.20 -5.38 4.94
CA TRP A 116 -3.83 -4.50 3.96
C TRP A 116 -2.85 -4.05 2.88
N CYS A 117 -1.71 -3.48 3.27
CA CYS A 117 -0.69 -3.02 2.32
C CYS A 117 -0.20 -4.16 1.41
N LEU A 118 0.04 -5.36 1.96
CA LEU A 118 0.44 -6.52 1.16
C LEU A 118 -0.65 -6.90 0.15
N GLY A 119 -1.92 -6.88 0.56
CA GLY A 119 -3.04 -7.15 -0.33
C GLY A 119 -3.14 -6.13 -1.47
N THR A 120 -3.00 -4.85 -1.16
CA THR A 120 -3.00 -3.75 -2.15
C THR A 120 -1.84 -3.91 -3.14
N ALA A 121 -0.61 -4.15 -2.66
CA ALA A 121 0.56 -4.28 -3.53
C ALA A 121 0.46 -5.42 -4.55
N VAL A 122 -0.14 -6.55 -4.16
CA VAL A 122 -0.21 -7.76 -4.99
C VAL A 122 -1.47 -7.88 -5.84
N GLN A 123 -2.50 -7.06 -5.58
CA GLN A 123 -3.77 -7.17 -6.26
C GLN A 123 -3.60 -6.96 -7.78
N ASN A 124 -3.90 -8.00 -8.56
CA ASN A 124 -3.71 -8.02 -10.02
C ASN A 124 -2.29 -7.63 -10.47
N ASN A 125 -1.27 -7.90 -9.65
CA ASN A 125 0.12 -7.55 -9.92
C ASN A 125 1.04 -8.77 -9.80
N VAL A 126 1.26 -9.48 -10.91
CA VAL A 126 2.04 -10.73 -10.95
C VAL A 126 3.46 -10.56 -10.40
N LYS A 127 4.14 -9.44 -10.68
CA LYS A 127 5.50 -9.20 -10.17
C LYS A 127 5.52 -9.08 -8.65
N ALA A 128 4.55 -8.39 -8.06
CA ALA A 128 4.42 -8.31 -6.61
C ALA A 128 3.97 -9.64 -6.00
N GLN A 129 3.09 -10.40 -6.66
CA GLN A 129 2.70 -11.75 -6.24
C GLN A 129 3.89 -12.72 -6.22
N GLU A 130 4.75 -12.69 -7.26
CA GLU A 130 6.01 -13.42 -7.32
C GLU A 130 6.91 -13.07 -6.13
N ARG A 131 7.04 -11.77 -5.84
CA ARG A 131 7.87 -11.31 -4.72
C ARG A 131 7.32 -11.73 -3.36
N LEU A 132 6.00 -11.61 -3.15
CA LEU A 132 5.32 -12.07 -1.94
C LEU A 132 5.55 -13.57 -1.73
N LEU A 133 5.39 -14.38 -2.77
CA LEU A 133 5.62 -15.82 -2.73
C LEU A 133 7.09 -16.14 -2.41
N GLY A 134 8.04 -15.50 -3.10
CA GLY A 134 9.48 -15.71 -2.91
C GLY A 134 10.00 -15.36 -1.51
N LEU A 135 9.24 -14.58 -0.74
CA LEU A 135 9.53 -14.21 0.65
C LEU A 135 8.68 -14.96 1.68
N ASN A 136 8.03 -16.06 1.29
CA ASN A 136 7.13 -16.85 2.13
C ASN A 136 5.93 -16.05 2.69
N GLY A 137 5.53 -14.97 2.01
CA GLY A 137 4.41 -14.13 2.42
C GLY A 137 3.07 -14.86 2.38
N ILE A 138 2.88 -15.79 1.43
CA ILE A 138 1.66 -16.62 1.36
C ILE A 138 1.53 -17.49 2.62
N GLU A 139 2.61 -18.09 3.09
CA GLU A 139 2.62 -18.89 4.32
C GLU A 139 2.29 -18.05 5.55
N LYS A 140 2.90 -16.85 5.68
CA LYS A 140 2.60 -15.92 6.77
C LYS A 140 1.13 -15.49 6.77
N LEU A 141 0.58 -15.16 5.61
CA LEU A 141 -0.83 -14.78 5.46
C LEU A 141 -1.78 -15.95 5.77
N CYS A 142 -1.44 -17.18 5.37
CA CYS A 142 -2.21 -18.37 5.74
C CYS A 142 -2.21 -18.57 7.25
N LYS A 143 -1.05 -18.49 7.91
CA LYS A 143 -0.94 -18.59 9.37
C LYS A 143 -1.80 -17.54 10.06
N MET A 144 -1.65 -16.27 9.68
CA MET A 144 -2.42 -15.16 10.24
C MET A 144 -3.93 -15.33 10.01
N ALA A 145 -4.34 -15.77 8.82
CA ALA A 145 -5.75 -16.03 8.52
C ALA A 145 -6.36 -17.19 9.34
N LEU A 146 -5.54 -18.08 9.90
CA LEU A 146 -5.99 -19.23 10.68
C LEU A 146 -5.88 -19.03 12.19
N GLU A 147 -4.89 -18.28 12.64
CA GLU A 147 -4.43 -18.29 14.05
C GLU A 147 -4.47 -16.91 14.72
N ASP A 148 -4.72 -15.81 13.99
CA ASP A 148 -4.74 -14.48 14.60
C ASP A 148 -5.96 -14.31 15.52
N ASP A 149 -5.68 -13.96 16.77
CA ASP A 149 -6.67 -13.75 17.83
C ASP A 149 -7.60 -12.56 17.56
N ASP A 150 -7.13 -11.57 16.78
CA ASP A 150 -7.93 -10.40 16.41
C ASP A 150 -8.70 -10.64 15.11
N GLU A 151 -10.03 -10.51 15.17
CA GLU A 151 -10.90 -10.75 14.01
C GLU A 151 -10.64 -9.79 12.85
N ALA A 152 -10.36 -8.52 13.13
CA ALA A 152 -10.14 -7.53 12.07
C ALA A 152 -8.81 -7.78 11.35
N ALA A 153 -7.77 -8.15 12.10
CA ALA A 153 -6.49 -8.59 11.57
C ALA A 153 -6.65 -9.86 10.71
N ARG A 154 -7.31 -10.89 11.26
CA ARG A 154 -7.57 -12.16 10.55
C ARG A 154 -8.32 -11.94 9.23
N ARG A 155 -9.42 -11.17 9.25
CA ARG A 155 -10.19 -10.82 8.03
C ARG A 155 -9.34 -10.09 7.00
N LYS A 156 -8.41 -9.25 7.44
CA LYS A 156 -7.52 -8.52 6.52
C LYS A 156 -6.44 -9.43 5.92
N ALA A 157 -5.95 -10.42 6.68
CA ALA A 157 -5.09 -11.47 6.13
C ALA A 157 -5.80 -12.28 5.04
N VAL A 158 -7.09 -12.60 5.21
CA VAL A 158 -7.89 -13.28 4.16
C VAL A 158 -8.01 -12.43 2.91
N TYR A 159 -8.23 -11.11 3.04
CA TYR A 159 -8.23 -10.18 1.91
C TYR A 159 -6.88 -10.20 1.16
N ALA A 160 -5.77 -10.12 1.90
CA ALA A 160 -4.44 -10.13 1.33
C ALA A 160 -4.11 -11.44 0.63
N LEU A 161 -4.48 -12.56 1.26
CA LEU A 161 -4.34 -13.90 0.70
C LEU A 161 -5.14 -14.04 -0.60
N SER A 162 -6.40 -13.59 -0.62
CA SER A 162 -7.22 -13.59 -1.84
C SER A 162 -6.57 -12.80 -2.97
N SER A 163 -6.02 -11.62 -2.66
CA SER A 163 -5.33 -10.78 -3.65
C SER A 163 -4.04 -11.44 -4.16
N GLY A 164 -3.32 -12.15 -3.30
CA GLY A 164 -2.06 -12.83 -3.64
C GLY A 164 -2.22 -14.10 -4.47
N ILE A 165 -3.35 -14.80 -4.36
CA ILE A 165 -3.57 -16.09 -5.06
C ILE A 165 -4.39 -15.96 -6.34
N ARG A 166 -5.26 -14.95 -6.46
CA ARG A 166 -6.12 -14.80 -7.66
C ARG A 166 -5.27 -14.55 -8.89
N ASN A 167 -5.59 -15.28 -9.96
CA ASN A 167 -4.91 -15.26 -11.25
C ASN A 167 -3.41 -15.61 -11.19
N TYR A 168 -2.93 -16.19 -10.08
CA TYR A 168 -1.52 -16.58 -9.91
C TYR A 168 -1.39 -17.98 -9.29
N GLN A 169 -1.29 -18.98 -10.16
CA GLN A 169 -1.28 -20.40 -9.77
C GLN A 169 -0.16 -20.79 -8.79
N PRO A 170 1.07 -20.27 -8.87
CA PRO A 170 2.12 -20.62 -7.91
C PRO A 170 1.74 -20.27 -6.46
N ALA A 171 1.18 -19.09 -6.21
CA ALA A 171 0.72 -18.73 -4.87
C ALA A 171 -0.51 -19.53 -4.45
N MET A 172 -1.43 -19.81 -5.36
CA MET A 172 -2.58 -20.67 -5.07
C MET A 172 -2.13 -22.06 -4.61
N ASN A 173 -1.20 -22.68 -5.35
CA ASN A 173 -0.63 -23.98 -4.99
C ASN A 173 0.05 -23.95 -3.62
N GLU A 174 0.72 -22.85 -3.27
CA GLU A 174 1.34 -22.72 -1.95
C GLU A 174 0.29 -22.59 -0.84
N ALA A 175 -0.73 -21.76 -1.03
CA ALA A 175 -1.83 -21.62 -0.07
C ALA A 175 -2.54 -22.97 0.18
N MET A 176 -2.78 -23.77 -0.87
CA MET A 176 -3.40 -25.10 -0.77
C MET A 176 -2.60 -26.10 0.10
N LYS A 177 -1.28 -25.93 0.22
CA LYS A 177 -0.44 -26.76 1.10
C LYS A 177 -0.55 -26.35 2.57
N LYS A 178 -0.77 -25.06 2.82
CA LYS A 178 -0.74 -24.44 4.16
C LYS A 178 -2.12 -24.39 4.81
N LEU A 179 -3.18 -24.31 4.00
CA LEU A 179 -4.55 -24.26 4.50
C LEU A 179 -5.11 -25.66 4.84
N PRO A 180 -5.92 -25.80 5.90
CA PRO A 180 -6.58 -27.05 6.27
C PRO A 180 -7.49 -27.63 5.16
N LYS A 181 -7.52 -28.96 5.06
CA LYS A 181 -8.29 -29.68 4.02
C LYS A 181 -9.80 -29.46 4.09
N ASP A 182 -10.35 -29.18 5.27
CA ASP A 182 -11.77 -28.82 5.46
C ASP A 182 -12.13 -27.47 4.83
N ILE A 183 -11.14 -26.57 4.70
CA ILE A 183 -11.31 -25.28 4.04
C ILE A 183 -11.21 -25.45 2.53
N VAL A 184 -10.07 -25.98 2.05
CA VAL A 184 -9.72 -25.94 0.63
C VAL A 184 -10.37 -27.03 -0.23
N GLY A 185 -10.79 -28.14 0.37
CA GLY A 185 -11.42 -29.24 -0.36
C GLY A 185 -10.46 -29.95 -1.33
N PRO A 186 -10.72 -29.98 -2.65
CA PRO A 186 -9.92 -30.74 -3.63
C PRO A 186 -8.43 -30.38 -3.64
N ASP A 187 -7.58 -31.33 -4.02
CA ASP A 187 -6.11 -31.13 -4.02
C ASP A 187 -5.60 -30.15 -5.09
N HIS A 188 -6.42 -29.82 -6.08
CA HIS A 188 -6.06 -28.88 -7.15
C HIS A 188 -7.19 -27.88 -7.39
N VAL A 189 -6.88 -26.59 -7.21
CA VAL A 189 -7.80 -25.49 -7.48
C VAL A 189 -7.12 -24.51 -8.43
N SER A 190 -7.83 -24.13 -9.50
CA SER A 190 -7.35 -23.12 -10.44
C SER A 190 -7.36 -21.74 -9.79
N ALA A 191 -6.27 -20.99 -9.93
CA ALA A 191 -6.19 -19.60 -9.51
C ALA A 191 -7.14 -18.67 -10.29
N THR A 192 -7.74 -19.14 -11.38
CA THR A 192 -8.73 -18.40 -12.18
C THR A 192 -10.18 -18.77 -11.83
N ASP A 193 -10.41 -19.75 -10.97
CA ASP A 193 -11.74 -20.16 -10.53
C ASP A 193 -12.18 -19.29 -9.34
N MET A 194 -12.82 -18.16 -9.65
CA MET A 194 -13.19 -17.17 -8.64
C MET A 194 -14.24 -17.73 -7.66
N ASP A 195 -15.18 -18.55 -8.12
CA ASP A 195 -16.23 -19.11 -7.27
C ASP A 195 -15.63 -20.03 -6.19
N VAL A 196 -14.68 -20.88 -6.56
CA VAL A 196 -13.99 -21.74 -5.59
C VAL A 196 -13.12 -20.92 -4.65
N ILE A 197 -12.38 -19.92 -5.15
CA ILE A 197 -11.57 -19.04 -4.30
C ILE A 197 -12.46 -18.30 -3.31
N ASP A 198 -13.59 -17.75 -3.75
CA ASP A 198 -14.53 -17.03 -2.90
C ASP A 198 -15.15 -17.92 -1.82
N ALA A 199 -15.43 -19.19 -2.13
CA ALA A 199 -15.86 -20.18 -1.15
C ALA A 199 -14.78 -20.46 -0.08
N ILE A 200 -13.52 -20.63 -0.48
CA ILE A 200 -12.39 -20.82 0.45
C ILE A 200 -12.22 -19.58 1.35
N MET A 201 -12.23 -18.38 0.77
CA MET A 201 -12.11 -17.12 1.51
C MET A 201 -13.32 -16.89 2.43
N GLY A 202 -14.51 -17.32 2.04
CA GLY A 202 -15.72 -17.35 2.89
C GLY A 202 -15.49 -18.14 4.16
N LYS A 203 -15.11 -19.42 4.03
CA LYS A 203 -14.82 -20.30 5.17
C LYS A 203 -13.73 -19.75 6.09
N LEU A 204 -12.71 -19.08 5.56
CA LEU A 204 -11.67 -18.45 6.35
C LEU A 204 -12.18 -17.24 7.16
N ARG A 205 -13.12 -16.45 6.61
CA ARG A 205 -13.72 -15.31 7.32
C ARG A 205 -14.68 -15.73 8.43
N ASP A 206 -15.30 -16.89 8.30
CA ASP A 206 -16.32 -17.40 9.23
C ASP A 206 -15.73 -18.19 10.42
N ARG A 207 -14.40 -18.36 10.47
CA ARG A 207 -13.67 -18.89 11.64
C ARG A 207 -13.40 -17.80 12.67
#